data_AF-A0A3E2NCW3-F1
#
_entry.id   AF-A0A3E2NCW3-F1
#
_cell.length_a   1.000
_cell.length_b   1.000
_cell.length_c   1.000
_cell.angle_alpha   90.00
_cell.angle_beta   90.00
_cell.angle_gamma   90.00
#
_symmetry.space_group_name_H-M   'P 1'
#
loop_
_entity.id
_entity.type
_entity.pdbx_description
1 polymer ?
#
loop_
_entity_poly.entity_id
_entity_poly.type
_entity_poly.pdbx_seq_one_letter_code
_entity_poly.pdbx_strand_id
1 'polypeptide(L)'
;MENQMSGFSDELTGALIGLAKACKMNIRQSAVTRLLMEGLITTISDAGFDDQALSDMLLKVRREKDRIAPGCAVCKSVCGNTSDYDVKNIWTSEEEIRSLKSLILYGIKGIAVYALPAMAEGYENEKINEFFYKALSIISYDLTMEDLLPVVAETAEMNESAAGSVCQNSPFIVIPDYKSMQELVTRKLLAILEENYHISLIPMPKEDLTNITNELTTFN
;
A
#
# COMPACT_ATOMS: atom_id res chain seq x y z
N MET A 1 12.59 21.42 -1.16
CA MET A 1 11.19 21.75 -0.80
C MET A 1 10.47 21.98 -2.10
N GLU A 2 9.59 21.15 -2.61
CA GLU A 2 8.77 20.06 -2.06
C GLU A 2 8.94 18.83 -2.98
N ASN A 3 9.03 17.63 -2.41
CA ASN A 3 8.89 16.40 -3.18
C ASN A 3 7.38 16.22 -3.42
N GLN A 4 6.84 16.92 -4.43
CA GLN A 4 5.47 16.68 -4.88
C GLN A 4 5.47 15.34 -5.62
N MET A 5 5.20 14.25 -4.89
CA MET A 5 4.54 13.10 -5.53
C MET A 5 3.37 13.65 -6.33
N SER A 6 3.27 13.28 -7.62
CA SER A 6 2.25 13.83 -8.52
C SER A 6 0.88 13.80 -7.85
N GLY A 7 0.07 14.87 -7.98
CA GLY A 7 -1.22 14.96 -7.30
C GLY A 7 -2.09 13.71 -7.49
N PHE A 8 -1.95 13.04 -8.64
CA PHE A 8 -2.62 11.80 -8.95
C PHE A 8 -2.16 10.58 -8.13
N SER A 9 -0.89 10.48 -7.73
CA SER A 9 -0.41 9.37 -6.89
C SER A 9 -0.99 9.42 -5.49
N ASP A 10 -1.05 10.62 -4.89
CA ASP A 10 -1.72 10.85 -3.61
C ASP A 10 -3.23 10.63 -3.73
N GLU A 11 -3.88 11.14 -4.78
CA GLU A 11 -5.30 10.89 -5.00
C GLU A 11 -5.62 9.40 -5.17
N LEU A 12 -4.81 8.66 -5.93
CA LEU A 12 -4.97 7.22 -6.10
C LEU A 12 -4.76 6.48 -4.77
N THR A 13 -3.73 6.82 -4.01
CA THR A 13 -3.50 6.26 -2.68
C THR A 13 -4.69 6.52 -1.75
N GLY A 14 -5.23 7.74 -1.77
CA GLY A 14 -6.43 8.11 -1.02
C GLY A 14 -7.68 7.32 -1.43
N ALA A 15 -7.87 7.11 -2.72
CA ALA A 15 -8.97 6.31 -3.27
C ALA A 15 -8.85 4.82 -2.91
N LEU A 16 -7.63 4.27 -2.93
CA LEU A 16 -7.36 2.88 -2.51
C LEU A 16 -7.69 2.66 -1.03
N ILE A 17 -7.32 3.60 -0.16
CA ILE A 17 -7.71 3.59 1.25
C ILE A 17 -9.24 3.61 1.40
N GLY A 18 -9.92 4.49 0.63
CA GLY A 18 -11.37 4.58 0.61
C GLY A 18 -12.05 3.28 0.16
N LEU A 19 -11.53 2.64 -0.90
CA LEU A 19 -12.00 1.35 -1.40
C LEU A 19 -11.80 0.24 -0.37
N ALA A 20 -10.62 0.16 0.24
CA ALA A 20 -10.33 -0.83 1.28
C ALA A 20 -11.28 -0.73 2.48
N LYS A 21 -11.59 0.50 2.93
CA LYS A 21 -12.54 0.75 4.03
C LYS A 21 -13.98 0.43 3.63
N ALA A 22 -14.39 0.70 2.39
CA ALA A 22 -15.71 0.37 1.88
C ALA A 22 -16.00 -1.14 1.93
N CYS A 23 -14.97 -1.97 1.73
CA CYS A 23 -15.07 -3.41 1.76
C CYS A 23 -15.20 -4.03 3.17
N LYS A 24 -15.19 -3.24 4.26
CA LYS A 24 -15.44 -3.78 5.62
C LYS A 24 -16.85 -4.38 5.79
N MET A 25 -17.78 -4.08 4.88
CA MET A 25 -19.20 -4.46 4.97
C MET A 25 -19.63 -5.56 3.98
N ASN A 26 -18.73 -6.08 3.14
CA ASN A 26 -19.06 -7.02 2.07
C ASN A 26 -18.02 -8.15 1.94
N ILE A 27 -18.42 -9.26 1.32
CA ILE A 27 -17.54 -10.37 0.94
C ILE A 27 -16.42 -9.80 0.05
N ARG A 28 -15.18 -9.90 0.54
CA ARG A 28 -13.97 -9.45 -0.15
C ARG A 28 -13.79 -10.32 -1.39
N GLN A 29 -13.84 -9.71 -2.57
CA GLN A 29 -13.73 -10.42 -3.84
C GLN A 29 -12.27 -10.35 -4.31
N SER A 30 -11.75 -11.47 -4.82
CA SER A 30 -10.40 -11.55 -5.42
C SER A 30 -10.16 -10.42 -6.43
N ALA A 31 -11.16 -10.07 -7.23
CA ALA A 31 -11.10 -8.93 -8.17
C ALA A 31 -10.82 -7.56 -7.50
N VAL A 32 -11.37 -7.31 -6.32
CA VAL A 32 -11.12 -6.05 -5.59
C VAL A 32 -9.72 -6.06 -5.00
N THR A 33 -9.29 -7.19 -4.45
CA THR A 33 -7.93 -7.35 -3.92
C THR A 33 -6.90 -7.14 -5.01
N ARG A 34 -7.13 -7.73 -6.20
CA ARG A 34 -6.32 -7.49 -7.39
C ARG A 34 -6.25 -6.01 -7.73
N LEU A 35 -7.39 -5.32 -7.78
CA LEU A 35 -7.43 -3.88 -8.06
C LEU A 35 -6.66 -3.05 -7.02
N LEU A 36 -6.68 -3.44 -5.73
CA LEU A 36 -5.87 -2.80 -4.70
C LEU A 36 -4.36 -2.99 -4.96
N MET A 37 -3.94 -4.19 -5.33
CA MET A 37 -2.53 -4.48 -5.67
C MET A 37 -2.07 -3.70 -6.91
N GLU A 38 -2.85 -3.75 -7.99
CA GLU A 38 -2.57 -3.02 -9.23
C GLU A 38 -2.44 -1.51 -8.95
N GLY A 39 -3.39 -0.93 -8.21
CA GLY A 39 -3.33 0.48 -7.84
C GLY A 39 -2.13 0.84 -6.96
N LEU A 40 -1.78 0.00 -5.98
CA LEU A 40 -0.58 0.20 -5.15
C LEU A 40 0.69 0.22 -6.01
N ILE A 41 0.81 -0.70 -6.97
CA ILE A 41 1.95 -0.76 -7.88
C ILE A 41 2.00 0.47 -8.79
N THR A 42 0.86 0.94 -9.31
CA THR A 42 0.79 2.16 -10.12
C THR A 42 1.28 3.40 -9.36
N THR A 43 1.17 3.43 -8.03
CA THR A 43 1.70 4.54 -7.19
C THR A 43 3.19 4.40 -6.83
N ILE A 44 3.92 3.41 -7.34
CA ILE A 44 5.36 3.29 -7.12
C ILE A 44 6.07 4.27 -8.07
N SER A 45 6.73 5.29 -7.51
CA SER A 45 7.43 6.32 -8.29
C SER A 45 8.48 5.73 -9.22
N ASP A 46 9.25 4.75 -8.72
CA ASP A 46 10.30 4.06 -9.47
C ASP A 46 9.77 3.11 -10.57
N ALA A 47 8.46 2.82 -10.60
CA ALA A 47 7.83 2.02 -11.66
C ALA A 47 7.62 2.83 -12.94
N GLY A 48 7.64 4.17 -12.88
CA GLY A 48 7.60 5.02 -14.08
C GLY A 48 6.25 5.12 -14.78
N PHE A 49 5.14 4.84 -14.09
CA PHE A 49 3.80 5.14 -14.61
C PHE A 49 3.61 6.65 -14.79
N ASP A 50 2.99 7.05 -15.91
CA ASP A 50 2.68 8.45 -16.18
C ASP A 50 1.36 8.90 -15.53
N ASP A 51 1.09 10.21 -15.59
CA ASP A 51 -0.12 10.80 -15.02
C ASP A 51 -1.41 10.24 -15.63
N GLN A 52 -1.37 9.79 -16.90
CA GLN A 52 -2.52 9.19 -17.57
C GLN A 52 -2.83 7.82 -16.97
N ALA A 53 -1.82 6.96 -16.80
CA ALA A 53 -1.98 5.66 -16.15
C ALA A 53 -2.48 5.78 -14.70
N LEU A 54 -1.96 6.76 -13.95
CA LEU A 54 -2.43 7.08 -12.60
C LEU A 54 -3.91 7.52 -12.60
N SER A 55 -4.29 8.43 -13.50
CA SER A 55 -5.67 8.90 -13.65
C SER A 55 -6.63 7.78 -14.04
N ASP A 56 -6.25 6.91 -14.99
CA ASP A 56 -7.08 5.80 -15.42
C ASP A 56 -7.29 4.78 -14.29
N MET A 57 -6.23 4.48 -13.54
CA MET A 57 -6.31 3.63 -12.36
C MET A 57 -7.19 4.25 -11.27
N LEU A 58 -7.07 5.54 -11.01
CA LEU A 58 -7.92 6.29 -10.07
C LEU A 58 -9.41 6.19 -10.45
N LEU A 59 -9.72 6.33 -11.73
CA LEU A 59 -11.10 6.17 -12.23
C LEU A 59 -11.60 4.74 -12.04
N LYS A 60 -10.77 3.72 -12.30
CA LYS A 60 -11.13 2.30 -12.06
C LYS A 60 -11.44 2.06 -10.58
N VAL A 61 -10.58 2.51 -9.67
CA VAL A 61 -10.74 2.38 -8.20
C VAL A 61 -12.02 3.07 -7.72
N ARG A 62 -12.26 4.32 -8.15
CA ARG A 62 -13.48 5.07 -7.76
C ARG A 62 -14.75 4.39 -8.26
N ARG A 63 -14.77 3.91 -9.52
CA ARG A 63 -15.91 3.15 -10.07
C ARG A 63 -16.21 1.88 -9.29
N GLU A 64 -15.17 1.13 -8.93
CA GLU A 64 -15.34 -0.11 -8.17
C GLU A 64 -15.86 0.15 -6.75
N LYS A 65 -15.41 1.24 -6.13
CA LYS A 65 -15.92 1.69 -4.83
C LYS A 65 -17.40 2.06 -4.89
N ASP A 66 -17.83 2.79 -5.93
CA ASP A 66 -19.23 3.13 -6.16
C ASP A 66 -20.10 1.89 -6.41
N ARG A 67 -19.55 0.87 -7.08
CA ARG A 67 -20.22 -0.42 -7.30
C ARG A 67 -20.46 -1.18 -5.98
N ILE A 68 -19.48 -1.19 -5.07
CA ILE A 68 -19.53 -1.94 -3.81
C ILE A 68 -20.36 -1.20 -2.75
N ALA A 69 -20.34 0.13 -2.76
CA ALA A 69 -21.05 0.97 -1.80
C ALA A 69 -21.91 2.05 -2.48
N PRO A 70 -22.90 1.67 -3.32
CA PRO A 70 -23.67 2.63 -4.13
C PRO A 70 -24.47 3.61 -3.28
N GLY A 71 -24.97 3.18 -2.11
CA GLY A 71 -25.67 4.05 -1.18
C GLY A 71 -24.78 5.11 -0.53
N CYS A 72 -23.46 4.87 -0.46
CA CYS A 72 -22.51 5.85 0.07
C CYS A 72 -22.16 6.94 -0.95
N ALA A 73 -22.18 6.63 -2.26
CA ALA A 73 -21.87 7.59 -3.32
C ALA A 73 -22.82 8.81 -3.32
N VAL A 74 -24.08 8.61 -2.89
CA VAL A 74 -25.11 9.65 -2.79
C VAL A 74 -25.39 10.08 -1.34
N CYS A 75 -24.66 9.54 -0.38
CA CYS A 75 -24.90 9.82 1.04
C CYS A 75 -24.50 11.26 1.37
N LYS A 76 -25.45 12.05 1.89
CA LYS A 76 -25.19 13.43 2.34
C LYS A 76 -24.50 13.50 3.70
N SER A 77 -24.43 12.39 4.43
CA SER A 77 -23.79 12.27 5.74
C SER A 77 -22.47 11.52 5.59
N VAL A 78 -21.44 12.24 5.16
CA VAL A 78 -20.09 11.69 4.93
C VAL A 78 -19.54 11.11 6.24
N CYS A 79 -19.30 9.79 6.28
CA CYS A 79 -18.84 9.08 7.47
C CYS A 79 -17.34 8.68 7.43
N GLY A 80 -16.64 8.96 6.33
CA GLY A 80 -15.22 8.64 6.16
C GLY A 80 -14.89 7.17 5.91
N ASN A 81 -15.89 6.28 5.82
CA ASN A 81 -15.68 4.85 5.52
C ASN A 81 -15.58 4.54 4.02
N THR A 82 -15.99 5.46 3.16
CA THR A 82 -16.04 5.28 1.69
C THR A 82 -15.50 6.49 0.93
N SER A 83 -15.20 7.60 1.61
CA SER A 83 -14.55 8.75 0.99
C SER A 83 -13.11 8.42 0.64
N ASP A 84 -12.59 9.08 -0.41
CA ASP A 84 -11.14 9.08 -0.64
C ASP A 84 -10.48 9.73 0.59
N TYR A 85 -9.44 9.08 1.10
CA TYR A 85 -8.70 9.59 2.23
C TYR A 85 -7.75 10.70 1.80
N ASP A 86 -7.68 11.80 2.56
CA ASP A 86 -6.69 12.85 2.32
C ASP A 86 -5.32 12.39 2.84
N VAL A 87 -4.48 11.93 1.92
CA VAL A 87 -3.15 11.35 2.21
C VAL A 87 -2.20 12.37 2.82
N LYS A 88 -2.47 13.69 2.65
CA LYS A 88 -1.70 14.74 3.33
C LYS A 88 -1.69 14.56 4.84
N ASN A 89 -2.75 14.00 5.42
CA ASN A 89 -2.80 13.69 6.84
C ASN A 89 -1.69 12.71 7.28
N ILE A 90 -1.18 11.84 6.40
CA ILE A 90 0.01 11.01 6.67
C ILE A 90 1.27 11.89 6.60
N TRP A 91 1.41 12.70 5.56
CA TRP A 91 2.60 13.51 5.30
C TRP A 91 2.83 14.63 6.32
N THR A 92 1.75 15.13 6.92
CA THR A 92 1.76 16.18 7.95
C THR A 92 1.63 15.62 9.38
N SER A 93 1.59 14.30 9.55
CA SER A 93 1.63 13.68 10.88
C SER A 93 2.95 13.96 11.61
N GLU A 94 2.96 13.73 12.93
CA GLU A 94 4.20 13.70 13.71
C GLU A 94 5.23 12.75 13.10
N GLU A 95 6.51 13.07 13.25
CA GLU A 95 7.60 12.47 12.49
C GLU A 95 7.60 10.94 12.58
N GLU A 96 7.54 10.37 13.79
CA GLU A 96 7.50 8.92 13.98
C GLU A 96 6.22 8.26 13.46
N ILE A 97 5.06 8.92 13.61
CA ILE A 97 3.78 8.41 13.09
C ILE A 97 3.81 8.40 11.57
N ARG A 98 4.32 9.46 10.94
CA ARG A 98 4.51 9.54 9.50
C ARG A 98 5.45 8.45 9.02
N SER A 99 6.59 8.23 9.69
CA SER A 99 7.54 7.18 9.30
C SER A 99 6.91 5.78 9.38
N LEU A 100 6.18 5.47 10.45
CA LEU A 100 5.50 4.18 10.63
C LEU A 100 4.41 3.95 9.57
N LYS A 101 3.54 4.94 9.34
CA LYS A 101 2.51 4.87 8.30
C LYS A 101 3.12 4.74 6.90
N SER A 102 4.24 5.43 6.65
CA SER A 102 4.98 5.30 5.40
C SER A 102 5.57 3.90 5.25
N LEU A 103 6.19 3.34 6.29
CA LEU A 103 6.72 1.97 6.24
C LEU A 103 5.64 0.94 5.90
N ILE A 104 4.46 1.06 6.49
CA ILE A 104 3.33 0.20 6.17
C ILE A 104 2.93 0.39 4.71
N LEU A 105 2.72 1.64 4.27
CA LEU A 105 2.29 1.96 2.90
C LEU A 105 3.28 1.47 1.84
N TYR A 106 4.57 1.76 1.99
CA TYR A 106 5.59 1.31 1.05
C TYR A 106 5.84 -0.20 1.15
N GLY A 107 5.71 -0.79 2.34
CA GLY A 107 5.80 -2.23 2.54
C GLY A 107 4.68 -3.01 1.85
N ILE A 108 3.44 -2.52 1.87
CA ILE A 108 2.34 -3.15 1.11
C ILE A 108 2.48 -2.96 -0.40
N LYS A 109 3.17 -1.92 -0.89
CA LYS A 109 3.56 -1.84 -2.30
C LYS A 109 4.52 -2.99 -2.66
N GLY A 110 5.51 -3.30 -1.81
CA GLY A 110 6.40 -4.45 -1.99
C GLY A 110 5.65 -5.78 -2.00
N ILE A 111 4.72 -5.99 -1.06
CA ILE A 111 3.86 -7.18 -1.02
C ILE A 111 3.04 -7.31 -2.30
N ALA A 112 2.48 -6.19 -2.82
CA ALA A 112 1.68 -6.20 -4.04
C ALA A 112 2.49 -6.66 -5.26
N VAL A 113 3.73 -6.21 -5.39
CA VAL A 113 4.62 -6.58 -6.52
C VAL A 113 4.83 -8.10 -6.58
N TYR A 114 5.00 -8.77 -5.44
CA TYR A 114 5.20 -10.22 -5.40
C TYR A 114 3.88 -11.01 -5.43
N ALA A 115 2.82 -10.51 -4.79
CA ALA A 115 1.56 -11.24 -4.67
C ALA A 115 0.71 -11.19 -5.96
N LEU A 116 0.80 -10.13 -6.76
CA LEU A 116 -0.03 -9.96 -7.96
C LEU A 116 0.27 -11.03 -9.04
N PRO A 117 1.53 -11.32 -9.40
CA PRO A 117 1.83 -12.41 -10.34
C PRO A 117 1.34 -13.78 -9.84
N ALA A 118 1.55 -14.09 -8.55
CA ALA A 118 1.08 -15.34 -7.95
C ALA A 118 -0.45 -15.48 -8.04
N MET A 119 -1.19 -14.40 -7.77
CA MET A 119 -2.65 -14.37 -7.93
C MET A 119 -3.07 -14.60 -9.39
N ALA A 120 -2.35 -14.04 -10.37
CA ALA A 120 -2.63 -14.25 -11.79
C ALA A 120 -2.45 -15.71 -12.23
N GLU A 121 -1.55 -16.45 -11.57
CA GLU A 121 -1.34 -17.89 -11.76
C GLU A 121 -2.31 -18.78 -10.94
N GLY A 122 -3.20 -18.17 -10.15
CA GLY A 122 -4.19 -18.87 -9.32
C GLY A 122 -3.69 -19.23 -7.92
N TYR A 123 -2.50 -18.77 -7.52
CA TYR A 123 -1.96 -18.89 -6.16
C TYR A 123 -2.36 -17.68 -5.32
N GLU A 124 -3.55 -17.74 -4.73
CA GLU A 124 -4.02 -16.72 -3.79
C GLU A 124 -3.66 -17.07 -2.35
N ASN A 125 -3.21 -16.07 -1.59
CA ASN A 125 -3.00 -16.19 -0.15
C ASN A 125 -4.01 -15.30 0.58
N GLU A 126 -4.99 -15.92 1.22
CA GLU A 126 -6.07 -15.20 1.91
C GLU A 126 -5.52 -14.26 3.00
N LYS A 127 -4.48 -14.66 3.75
CA LYS A 127 -3.87 -13.81 4.79
C LYS A 127 -3.29 -12.53 4.19
N ILE A 128 -2.57 -12.63 3.08
CA ILE A 128 -2.03 -11.47 2.34
C ILE A 128 -3.18 -10.61 1.81
N ASN A 129 -4.19 -11.24 1.20
CA ASN A 129 -5.36 -10.55 0.66
C ASN A 129 -6.07 -9.73 1.75
N GLU A 130 -6.30 -10.31 2.92
CA GLU A 130 -6.90 -9.62 4.07
C GLU A 130 -6.02 -8.48 4.61
N PHE A 131 -4.70 -8.67 4.59
CA PHE A 131 -3.76 -7.69 5.10
C PHE A 131 -3.81 -6.37 4.32
N PHE A 132 -4.02 -6.40 3.00
CA PHE A 132 -4.18 -5.16 2.21
C PHE A 132 -5.31 -4.28 2.75
N TYR A 133 -6.48 -4.86 3.05
CA TYR A 133 -7.61 -4.11 3.59
C TYR A 133 -7.31 -3.55 4.99
N LYS A 134 -6.62 -4.34 5.82
CA LYS A 134 -6.21 -3.95 7.17
C LYS A 134 -5.20 -2.78 7.11
N ALA A 135 -4.09 -2.96 6.40
CA ALA A 135 -3.00 -1.99 6.31
C ALA A 135 -3.48 -0.65 5.74
N LEU A 136 -4.18 -0.65 4.60
CA LEU A 136 -4.76 0.56 4.01
C LEU A 136 -5.76 1.25 4.94
N SER A 137 -6.56 0.50 5.68
CA SER A 137 -7.45 1.09 6.68
C SER A 137 -6.68 1.70 7.85
N ILE A 138 -5.67 1.00 8.38
CA ILE A 138 -4.92 1.39 9.58
C ILE A 138 -4.18 2.71 9.38
N ILE A 139 -3.51 2.90 8.24
CA ILE A 139 -2.76 4.13 7.97
C ILE A 139 -3.67 5.38 7.91
N SER A 140 -4.99 5.19 7.75
CA SER A 140 -5.99 6.27 7.72
C SER A 140 -6.49 6.72 9.10
N TYR A 141 -6.24 5.96 10.16
CA TYR A 141 -6.69 6.30 11.51
C TYR A 141 -5.65 7.13 12.26
N ASP A 142 -6.12 7.88 13.25
CA ASP A 142 -5.26 8.55 14.22
C ASP A 142 -4.88 7.53 15.30
N LEU A 143 -3.66 7.00 15.18
CA LEU A 143 -3.15 5.87 15.95
C LEU A 143 -1.78 6.21 16.52
N THR A 144 -1.45 5.63 17.66
CA THR A 144 -0.19 5.85 18.34
C THR A 144 0.92 4.99 17.73
N MET A 145 2.18 5.23 18.14
CA MET A 145 3.29 4.35 17.77
C MET A 145 3.07 2.91 18.25
N GLU A 146 2.51 2.73 19.45
CA GLU A 146 2.25 1.41 20.04
C GLU A 146 1.24 0.62 19.21
N ASP A 147 0.29 1.31 18.58
CA ASP A 147 -0.70 0.69 17.69
C ASP A 147 -0.10 0.34 16.31
N LEU A 148 0.81 1.17 15.80
CA LEU A 148 1.35 1.04 14.44
C LEU A 148 2.54 0.09 14.34
N LEU A 149 3.39 0.00 15.37
CA LEU A 149 4.57 -0.89 15.38
C LEU A 149 4.21 -2.38 15.15
N PRO A 150 3.17 -2.95 15.78
CA PRO A 150 2.73 -4.31 15.48
C PRO A 150 2.32 -4.52 14.01
N VAL A 151 1.78 -3.49 13.36
CA VAL A 151 1.36 -3.55 11.95
C VAL A 151 2.57 -3.48 11.03
N VAL A 152 3.62 -2.75 11.41
CA VAL A 152 4.92 -2.81 10.71
C VAL A 152 5.53 -4.21 10.81
N ALA A 153 5.45 -4.86 11.98
CA ALA A 153 5.93 -6.23 12.14
C ALA A 153 5.13 -7.25 11.30
N GLU A 154 3.81 -7.11 11.26
CA GLU A 154 2.96 -7.91 10.38
C GLU A 154 3.22 -7.61 8.90
N THR A 155 3.55 -6.37 8.55
CA THR A 155 4.01 -6.00 7.19
C THR A 155 5.25 -6.79 6.80
N ALA A 156 6.20 -6.98 7.73
CA ALA A 156 7.40 -7.78 7.48
C ALA A 156 7.06 -9.27 7.30
N GLU A 157 6.16 -9.82 8.13
CA GLU A 157 5.69 -11.20 7.99
C GLU A 157 5.00 -11.43 6.63
N MET A 158 4.20 -10.47 6.16
CA MET A 158 3.52 -10.57 4.87
C MET A 158 4.51 -10.44 3.70
N ASN A 159 5.57 -9.64 3.86
CA ASN A 159 6.66 -9.56 2.88
C ASN A 159 7.37 -10.91 2.72
N GLU A 160 7.71 -11.56 3.83
CA GLU A 160 8.31 -12.91 3.80
C GLU A 160 7.37 -13.91 3.12
N SER A 161 6.08 -13.86 3.46
CA SER A 161 5.05 -14.73 2.87
C SER A 161 4.86 -14.50 1.36
N ALA A 162 5.00 -13.27 0.88
CA ALA A 162 4.81 -12.90 -0.53
C ALA A 162 6.07 -13.12 -1.37
N ALA A 163 7.22 -12.65 -0.89
CA ALA A 163 8.49 -12.70 -1.61
C ALA A 163 9.15 -14.10 -1.53
N GLY A 164 8.71 -14.96 -0.62
CA GLY A 164 9.27 -16.29 -0.43
C GLY A 164 10.77 -16.22 -0.09
N SER A 165 11.60 -16.94 -0.85
CA SER A 165 13.05 -17.09 -0.58
C SER A 165 13.94 -15.94 -1.07
N VAL A 166 13.40 -14.80 -1.48
CA VAL A 166 14.18 -13.62 -1.93
C VAL A 166 15.16 -13.15 -0.85
N CYS A 167 14.83 -13.32 0.44
CA CYS A 167 15.75 -13.06 1.54
C CYS A 167 15.65 -14.12 2.63
N GLN A 168 16.75 -14.82 2.94
CA GLN A 168 16.77 -15.92 3.91
C GLN A 168 17.16 -15.50 5.34
N ASN A 169 17.17 -14.21 5.68
CA ASN A 169 17.62 -13.75 7.00
C ASN A 169 16.74 -12.64 7.57
N SER A 170 16.21 -12.91 8.78
CA SER A 170 15.44 -12.01 9.66
C SER A 170 14.16 -11.44 9.03
N PRO A 171 13.13 -11.04 9.81
CA PRO A 171 11.95 -10.42 9.22
C PRO A 171 12.37 -9.17 8.43
N PHE A 172 11.81 -8.99 7.23
CA PHE A 172 12.19 -7.90 6.35
C PHE A 172 11.00 -7.26 5.65
N ILE A 173 11.15 -6.00 5.25
CA ILE A 173 10.20 -5.31 4.38
C ILE A 173 10.90 -4.95 3.08
N VAL A 174 10.41 -5.48 1.96
CA VAL A 174 10.89 -5.07 0.63
C VAL A 174 10.22 -3.76 0.26
N ILE A 175 11.02 -2.79 -0.15
CA ILE A 175 10.58 -1.45 -0.49
C ILE A 175 10.93 -1.16 -1.95
N PRO A 176 9.92 -1.08 -2.85
CA PRO A 176 10.12 -0.72 -4.25
C PRO A 176 10.75 0.66 -4.46
N ASP A 177 10.22 1.68 -3.78
CA ASP A 177 10.66 3.07 -3.84
C ASP A 177 11.54 3.39 -2.62
N TYR A 178 12.69 2.69 -2.58
CA TYR A 178 13.56 2.68 -1.40
C TYR A 178 14.09 4.06 -1.05
N LYS A 179 14.40 4.90 -2.04
CA LYS A 179 14.93 6.24 -1.83
C LYS A 179 13.91 7.16 -1.17
N SER A 180 12.68 7.22 -1.69
CA SER A 180 11.63 8.04 -1.08
C SER A 180 11.32 7.57 0.34
N MET A 181 11.33 6.25 0.56
CA MET A 181 11.16 5.70 1.89
C MET A 181 12.29 6.13 2.84
N GLN A 182 13.56 6.08 2.42
CA GLN A 182 14.70 6.48 3.25
C GLN A 182 14.63 7.94 3.73
N GLU A 183 14.02 8.83 2.94
CA GLU A 183 13.82 10.23 3.33
C GLU A 183 12.73 10.40 4.40
N LEU A 184 11.84 9.41 4.54
CA LEU A 184 10.70 9.43 5.46
C LEU A 184 10.96 8.68 6.77
N VAL A 185 12.00 7.85 6.88
CA VAL A 185 12.31 7.06 8.09
C VAL A 185 13.32 7.78 8.99
N THR A 186 13.02 7.86 10.28
CA THR A 186 13.95 8.40 11.28
C THR A 186 14.98 7.38 11.75
N ARG A 187 16.17 7.84 12.16
CA ARG A 187 17.19 6.97 12.79
C ARG A 187 16.69 6.30 14.06
N LYS A 188 15.88 7.01 14.85
CA LYS A 188 15.25 6.50 16.06
C LYS A 188 14.33 5.32 15.74
N LEU A 189 13.54 5.43 14.68
CA LEU A 189 12.66 4.33 14.27
C LEU A 189 13.45 3.13 13.75
N LEU A 190 14.51 3.35 12.96
CA LEU A 190 15.39 2.26 12.52
C LEU A 190 15.99 1.50 13.70
N ALA A 191 16.48 2.21 14.71
CA ALA A 191 17.01 1.58 15.93
C ALA A 191 15.94 0.75 16.66
N ILE A 192 14.70 1.27 16.77
CA ILE A 192 13.58 0.52 17.37
C ILE A 192 13.31 -0.78 16.60
N LEU A 193 13.26 -0.70 15.27
CA LEU A 193 12.99 -1.87 14.41
C LEU A 193 14.11 -2.90 14.50
N GLU A 194 15.36 -2.48 14.56
CA GLU A 194 16.53 -3.36 14.65
C GLU A 194 16.61 -4.05 16.03
N GLU A 195 16.48 -3.28 17.11
CA GLU A 195 16.70 -3.76 18.48
C GLU A 195 15.52 -4.56 19.03
N ASN A 196 14.28 -4.14 18.77
CA ASN A 196 13.09 -4.71 19.41
C ASN A 196 12.30 -5.65 18.50
N TYR A 197 12.34 -5.43 17.19
CA TYR A 197 11.57 -6.20 16.21
C TYR A 197 12.44 -7.03 15.27
N HIS A 198 13.75 -6.80 15.25
CA HIS A 198 14.72 -7.41 14.34
C HIS A 198 14.34 -7.29 12.85
N ILE A 199 13.67 -6.20 12.46
CA ILE A 199 13.18 -5.98 11.10
C ILE A 199 14.23 -5.24 10.26
N SER A 200 14.56 -5.81 9.10
CA SER A 200 15.41 -5.17 8.09
C SER A 200 14.58 -4.52 6.97
N LEU A 201 15.02 -3.37 6.46
CA LEU A 201 14.44 -2.76 5.26
C LEU A 201 15.31 -3.12 4.05
N ILE A 202 14.70 -3.65 2.99
CA ILE A 202 15.42 -4.18 1.84
C ILE A 202 14.96 -3.46 0.57
N PRO A 203 15.86 -2.88 -0.24
CA PRO A 203 15.48 -2.35 -1.54
C PRO A 203 15.04 -3.46 -2.48
N MET A 204 13.97 -3.24 -3.24
CA MET A 204 13.55 -4.21 -4.24
C MET A 204 14.52 -4.26 -5.43
N PRO A 205 14.80 -5.45 -5.99
CA PRO A 205 15.52 -5.57 -7.25
C PRO A 205 14.81 -4.81 -8.38
N LYS A 206 15.56 -4.06 -9.19
CA LYS A 206 15.00 -3.28 -10.31
C LYS A 206 14.33 -4.14 -11.37
N GLU A 207 14.82 -5.35 -11.56
CA GLU A 207 14.29 -6.31 -12.55
C GLU A 207 12.87 -6.72 -12.18
N ASP A 208 12.64 -7.10 -10.92
CA ASP A 208 11.31 -7.42 -10.38
C ASP A 208 10.30 -6.29 -10.64
N LEU A 209 10.70 -5.03 -10.34
CA LEU A 209 9.86 -3.86 -10.58
C LEU A 209 9.57 -3.62 -12.08
N THR A 210 10.57 -3.85 -12.93
CA THR A 210 10.43 -3.64 -14.37
C THR A 210 9.47 -4.67 -14.98
N ASN A 211 9.60 -5.94 -14.57
CA ASN A 211 8.75 -7.02 -15.06
C ASN A 211 7.27 -6.75 -14.76
N ILE A 212 6.94 -6.40 -13.51
CA ILE A 212 5.56 -6.12 -13.12
C ILE A 212 4.98 -4.87 -13.81
N THR A 213 5.81 -3.85 -14.03
CA THR A 213 5.40 -2.62 -14.73
C THR A 213 5.01 -2.92 -16.18
N ASN A 214 5.80 -3.75 -16.87
CA ASN A 214 5.53 -4.15 -18.25
C ASN A 214 4.23 -4.97 -18.35
N GLU A 215 3.98 -5.85 -17.39
CA GLU A 215 2.72 -6.60 -17.35
C GLU A 215 1.53 -5.64 -17.22
N LEU A 216 1.53 -4.75 -16.23
CA LEU A 216 0.42 -3.82 -15.98
C LEU A 216 0.14 -2.83 -17.12
N THR A 217 1.17 -2.45 -17.87
CA THR A 217 1.02 -1.54 -19.03
C THR A 217 0.44 -2.25 -20.26
N THR A 218 0.57 -3.58 -20.36
CA THR A 218 0.02 -4.36 -21.49
C THR A 218 -1.45 -4.77 -21.33
N PHE A 219 -2.04 -4.61 -20.14
CA PHE A 219 -3.44 -4.93 -19.84
C PHE A 219 -4.41 -3.72 -19.91
N ASN A 220 -3.94 -2.55 -20.37
CA ASN A 220 -4.76 -1.36 -20.60
C ASN A 220 -5.14 -1.20 -22.08
#